data_AF-A0A3D0XDK5-F1
#
_entry.id   AF-A0A3D0XDK5-F1
#
_cell.length_a   1.000
_cell.length_b   1.000
_cell.length_c   1.000
_cell.angle_alpha   90.00
_cell.angle_beta   90.00
_cell.angle_gamma   90.00
#
_symmetry.space_group_name_H-M   'P 1'
#
loop_
_entity.id
_entity.type
_entity.pdbx_description
1 polymer ?
#
loop_
_entity_poly.entity_id
_entity_poly.type
_entity_poly.pdbx_seq_one_letter_code
_entity_poly.pdbx_strand_id
1 'polypeptide(L)'
;MFDLIRSIFSYSIQPRLWMICVLWTFCQDMMAELQWDLTTLKTEAAHGSQQAAMTFTFSNPTAASIDIESFEIHCGCVKVRHPELPWTIPPGTMHSLPVDLNIRGKKGLFHQDFVVMTSAGKVALIVEVDIEDPVRRPMSQEERLRNKQSSMEDARAIFKGECASCHALPTKGQYGPTLYDAACGICHDSSKRDPAVPDLKDKIKKESREYWHQWIVNGKKGSLMPGFEKSQGGPLSGSQISTLLHYLSASSSAKVP
;
A
#
# COMPACT_ATOMS: atom_id res chain seq x y z
N MET A 1 -36.11 27.56 64.79
CA MET A 1 -37.14 28.03 65.73
C MET A 1 -36.57 27.85 67.13
N PHE A 2 -35.85 28.81 67.74
CA PHE A 2 -35.36 30.16 67.37
C PHE A 2 -34.10 30.45 68.22
N ASP A 3 -33.16 31.36 67.93
CA ASP A 3 -32.95 32.38 66.88
C ASP A 3 -31.51 32.24 66.30
N LEU A 4 -30.93 32.97 65.31
CA LEU A 4 -30.92 34.36 64.80
C LEU A 4 -30.03 35.39 65.56
N ILE A 5 -29.26 36.15 64.74
CA ILE A 5 -28.62 37.48 64.97
C ILE A 5 -27.45 37.53 66.00
N ARG A 6 -26.19 37.98 65.75
CA ARG A 6 -25.49 38.84 64.74
C ARG A 6 -25.19 40.29 65.19
N SER A 7 -24.02 40.49 65.82
CA SER A 7 -23.25 41.76 65.86
C SER A 7 -21.79 41.41 66.22
N ILE A 8 -20.79 41.57 65.36
CA ILE A 8 -20.07 42.82 65.02
C ILE A 8 -19.46 43.51 66.26
N PHE A 9 -18.14 43.42 66.40
CA PHE A 9 -17.27 44.54 66.74
C PHE A 9 -15.88 44.36 66.11
N SER A 10 -15.28 45.46 65.65
CA SER A 10 -14.01 45.48 64.92
C SER A 10 -12.79 45.29 65.82
N TYR A 11 -11.67 44.81 65.27
CA TYR A 11 -10.43 45.59 65.26
C TYR A 11 -9.52 45.20 64.09
N SER A 12 -8.64 46.12 63.70
CA SER A 12 -7.75 46.00 62.54
C SER A 12 -6.43 45.30 62.90
N ILE A 13 -5.83 44.57 61.93
CA ILE A 13 -4.39 44.59 61.60
C ILE A 13 -4.15 43.77 60.31
N GLN A 14 -3.49 44.39 59.33
CA GLN A 14 -2.88 43.78 58.14
C GLN A 14 -1.34 43.75 58.34
N PRO A 15 -0.55 43.09 57.46
CA PRO A 15 -0.81 41.86 56.70
C PRO A 15 0.36 40.86 56.84
N ARG A 16 0.19 39.60 56.40
CA ARG A 16 1.32 38.81 55.88
C ARG A 16 0.95 37.98 54.65
N LEU A 17 1.73 38.16 53.59
CA LEU A 17 1.77 37.26 52.44
C LEU A 17 2.16 35.86 52.90
N TRP A 18 1.41 34.84 52.47
CA TRP A 18 1.95 33.54 52.07
C TRP A 18 1.16 33.07 50.85
N MET A 19 1.66 33.44 49.67
CA MET A 19 1.09 33.05 48.39
C MET A 19 1.45 31.59 48.12
N ILE A 20 0.57 30.66 48.52
CA ILE A 20 0.73 29.24 48.20
C ILE A 20 0.36 29.03 46.72
N CYS A 21 1.26 29.42 45.83
CA CYS A 21 1.30 28.86 44.49
C CYS A 21 1.62 27.37 44.63
N VAL A 22 0.58 26.53 44.57
CA VAL A 22 0.75 25.11 44.30
C VAL A 22 1.25 25.00 42.86
N LEU A 23 2.58 25.03 42.71
CA LEU A 23 3.24 24.68 41.46
C LEU A 23 2.93 23.21 41.18
N TRP A 24 1.89 22.99 40.40
CA TRP A 24 1.52 21.68 39.89
C TRP A 24 2.47 21.33 38.75
N THR A 25 3.75 21.17 39.09
CA THR A 25 4.80 20.69 38.20
C THR A 25 4.52 19.22 37.92
N PHE A 26 3.60 18.99 36.98
CA PHE A 26 3.55 17.77 36.21
C PHE A 26 4.87 17.67 35.44
N CYS A 27 5.88 17.12 36.10
CA CYS A 27 7.01 16.49 35.41
C CYS A 27 6.46 15.25 34.74
N GLN A 28 5.77 15.44 33.62
CA GLN A 28 5.53 14.37 32.67
C GLN A 28 6.92 13.92 32.23
N ASP A 29 7.26 12.64 32.48
CA ASP A 29 8.36 12.00 31.79
C ASP A 29 8.02 12.03 30.30
N MET A 30 8.50 13.07 29.64
CA MET A 30 8.26 13.29 28.22
C MET A 30 9.13 12.26 27.51
N MET A 31 8.46 11.21 27.01
CA MET A 31 9.08 10.18 26.16
C MET A 31 10.04 10.86 25.19
N ALA A 32 11.30 10.43 25.20
CA ALA A 32 12.35 11.06 24.42
C ALA A 32 12.25 10.62 22.95
N GLU A 33 11.12 10.92 22.30
CA GLU A 33 10.77 10.45 20.96
C GLU A 33 10.32 11.60 20.05
N LEU A 34 10.23 11.33 18.75
CA LEU A 34 9.66 12.28 17.80
C LEU A 34 8.14 12.35 18.00
N GLN A 35 7.62 13.56 18.22
CA GLN A 35 6.18 13.79 18.34
C GLN A 35 5.57 13.97 16.94
N TRP A 36 4.71 13.03 16.54
CA TRP A 36 3.99 13.04 15.26
C TRP A 36 2.60 13.68 15.43
N ASP A 37 2.19 14.54 14.50
CA ASP A 37 0.87 15.18 14.50
C ASP A 37 -0.25 14.13 14.42
N LEU A 38 -0.03 13.09 13.61
CA LEU A 38 -0.86 11.90 13.45
C LEU A 38 0.04 10.69 13.16
N THR A 39 -0.24 9.54 13.76
CA THR A 39 0.38 8.25 13.38
C THR A 39 -0.40 7.49 12.32
N THR A 40 -1.61 7.97 11.95
CA THR A 40 -2.43 7.42 10.87
C THR A 40 -2.92 8.55 9.97
N LEU A 41 -2.62 8.47 8.67
CA LEU A 41 -3.15 9.37 7.65
C LEU A 41 -4.17 8.66 6.76
N LYS A 42 -5.22 9.39 6.36
CA LYS A 42 -6.31 8.88 5.52
C LYS A 42 -6.54 9.81 4.32
N THR A 43 -6.86 9.25 3.17
CA THR A 43 -7.30 10.00 1.98
C THR A 43 -8.26 9.16 1.13
N GLU A 44 -8.99 9.79 0.22
CA GLU A 44 -9.84 9.11 -0.77
C GLU A 44 -9.15 9.05 -2.14
N ALA A 45 -9.55 8.11 -2.99
CA ALA A 45 -9.12 8.02 -4.39
C ALA A 45 -10.22 7.48 -5.30
N ALA A 46 -10.42 8.12 -6.47
CA ALA A 46 -11.37 7.66 -7.49
C ALA A 46 -10.94 6.32 -8.11
N HIS A 47 -11.89 5.58 -8.69
CA HIS A 47 -11.58 4.27 -9.26
C HIS A 47 -10.52 4.34 -10.37
N GLY A 48 -9.62 3.35 -10.42
CA GLY A 48 -8.54 3.31 -11.41
C GLY A 48 -7.35 4.24 -11.13
N SER A 49 -7.39 5.02 -10.05
CA SER A 49 -6.23 5.80 -9.58
C SER A 49 -5.00 4.92 -9.39
N GLN A 50 -3.83 5.41 -9.84
CA GLN A 50 -2.59 4.63 -9.82
C GLN A 50 -1.65 5.03 -8.68
N GLN A 51 -1.76 6.27 -8.21
CA GLN A 51 -0.93 6.84 -7.16
C GLN A 51 -1.79 7.66 -6.20
N ALA A 52 -1.44 7.64 -4.92
CA ALA A 52 -1.84 8.63 -3.93
C ALA A 52 -0.58 9.17 -3.25
N ALA A 53 -0.66 10.37 -2.68
CA ALA A 53 0.42 10.98 -1.92
C ALA A 53 -0.15 11.61 -0.65
N MET A 54 0.59 11.49 0.45
CA MET A 54 0.26 12.08 1.73
C MET A 54 1.54 12.50 2.46
N THR A 55 1.45 13.30 3.51
CA THR A 55 2.61 13.82 4.23
C THR A 55 2.35 13.80 5.72
N PHE A 56 3.19 13.09 6.46
CA PHE A 56 3.19 13.18 7.92
C PHE A 56 3.95 14.44 8.34
N THR A 57 3.52 15.07 9.43
CA THR A 57 4.26 16.14 10.09
C THR A 57 4.67 15.66 11.49
N PHE A 58 5.87 16.04 11.90
CA PHE A 58 6.42 15.66 13.19
C PHE A 58 7.40 16.72 13.71
N SER A 59 7.72 16.64 14.99
CA SER A 59 8.70 17.50 15.64
C SER A 59 9.58 16.73 16.62
N ASN A 60 10.73 17.30 16.96
CA ASN A 60 11.54 16.85 18.09
C ASN A 60 11.33 17.81 19.27
N PRO A 61 10.44 17.49 20.24
CA PRO A 61 10.24 18.32 21.42
C PRO A 61 11.37 18.21 22.45
N THR A 62 12.29 17.25 22.28
CA THR A 62 13.33 16.94 23.28
C THR A 62 14.51 17.92 23.23
N ALA A 63 15.34 17.90 24.28
CA ALA A 63 16.55 18.72 24.38
C ALA A 63 17.77 18.15 23.62
N ALA A 64 17.65 16.98 22.98
CA ALA A 64 18.73 16.31 22.24
C ALA A 64 18.33 16.10 20.78
N SER A 65 19.30 15.96 19.87
CA SER A 65 19.00 15.52 18.50
C SER A 65 18.52 14.06 18.51
N ILE A 66 17.52 13.75 17.69
CA ILE A 66 17.08 12.38 17.43
C ILE A 66 17.40 12.09 15.95
N ASP A 67 18.01 10.94 15.67
CA ASP A 67 18.32 10.52 14.30
C ASP A 67 17.25 9.56 13.80
N ILE A 68 16.72 9.77 12.60
CA ILE A 68 15.97 8.74 11.87
C ILE A 68 17.00 7.86 11.16
N GLU A 69 17.06 6.59 11.53
CA GLU A 69 18.09 5.65 11.09
C GLU A 69 17.67 4.85 9.85
N SER A 70 16.42 4.38 9.80
CA SER A 70 15.89 3.61 8.68
C SER A 70 14.35 3.54 8.67
N PHE A 71 13.78 3.03 7.57
CA PHE A 71 12.35 2.77 7.40
C PHE A 71 12.12 1.28 7.07
N GLU A 72 11.44 0.56 7.96
CA GLU A 72 11.04 -0.83 7.70
C GLU A 72 9.69 -0.83 6.96
N ILE A 73 9.71 -1.21 5.67
CA ILE A 73 8.55 -1.20 4.78
C ILE A 73 8.29 -2.62 4.27
N HIS A 74 7.19 -3.24 4.68
CA HIS A 74 6.89 -4.64 4.36
C HIS A 74 6.37 -4.88 2.93
N CYS A 75 5.93 -3.85 2.20
CA CYS A 75 5.55 -4.00 0.78
C CYS A 75 6.00 -2.83 -0.10
N GLY A 76 6.40 -3.12 -1.34
CA GLY A 76 6.81 -2.12 -2.34
C GLY A 76 5.68 -1.23 -2.88
N CYS A 77 4.56 -1.10 -2.15
CA CYS A 77 3.50 -0.15 -2.46
C CYS A 77 3.70 1.21 -1.77
N VAL A 78 4.59 1.31 -0.79
CA VAL A 78 4.91 2.54 -0.06
C VAL A 78 6.31 2.99 -0.42
N LYS A 79 6.48 4.29 -0.72
CA LYS A 79 7.80 4.93 -0.87
C LYS A 79 7.82 6.20 -0.04
N VAL A 80 8.59 6.17 1.04
CA VAL A 80 8.90 7.35 1.84
C VAL A 80 9.90 8.24 1.08
N ARG A 81 9.73 9.57 1.15
CA ARG A 81 10.72 10.56 0.68
C ARG A 81 11.44 11.15 1.89
N HIS A 82 12.76 11.01 1.94
CA HIS A 82 13.61 11.47 3.04
C HIS A 82 14.97 11.95 2.50
N PRO A 83 15.74 12.74 3.29
CA PRO A 83 17.16 13.03 3.03
C PRO A 83 18.05 11.77 3.11
N GLU A 84 19.37 11.93 3.00
CA GLU A 84 20.31 10.85 3.31
C GLU A 84 20.16 10.40 4.78
N LEU A 85 20.42 9.12 5.05
CA LEU A 85 20.29 8.50 6.37
C LEU A 85 21.68 8.25 7.00
N PRO A 86 21.85 8.42 8.33
CA PRO A 86 20.83 8.84 9.30
C PRO A 86 20.43 10.31 9.13
N TRP A 87 19.13 10.59 9.23
CA TRP A 87 18.58 11.95 9.14
C TRP A 87 18.40 12.53 10.55
N THR A 88 19.34 13.39 10.94
CA THR A 88 19.31 14.09 12.23
C THR A 88 18.20 15.14 12.30
N ILE A 89 17.41 15.07 13.36
CA ILE A 89 16.29 15.98 13.69
C ILE A 89 16.70 16.81 14.92
N PRO A 90 17.08 18.09 14.77
CA PRO A 90 17.56 18.90 15.90
C PRO A 90 16.46 19.25 16.93
N PRO A 91 16.83 19.55 18.20
CA PRO A 91 15.92 20.02 19.24
C PRO A 91 15.00 21.16 18.80
N GLY A 92 13.71 21.07 19.14
CA GLY A 92 12.71 22.10 18.88
C GLY A 92 12.33 22.30 17.40
N THR A 93 12.80 21.44 16.49
CA THR A 93 12.50 21.56 15.05
C THR A 93 11.27 20.74 14.64
N MET A 94 10.57 21.22 13.60
CA MET A 94 9.43 20.56 12.95
C MET A 94 9.79 20.22 11.51
N HIS A 95 9.38 19.03 11.06
CA HIS A 95 9.71 18.45 9.76
C HIS A 95 8.49 17.75 9.16
N SER A 96 8.61 17.39 7.88
CA SER A 96 7.58 16.67 7.15
C SER A 96 8.17 15.43 6.45
N LEU A 97 7.40 14.35 6.44
CA LEU A 97 7.74 13.08 5.79
C LEU A 97 6.71 12.77 4.68
N PRO A 98 6.98 13.15 3.42
CA PRO A 98 6.11 12.82 2.30
C PRO A 98 6.19 11.33 1.95
N VAL A 99 5.03 10.74 1.64
CA VAL A 99 4.90 9.30 1.32
C VAL A 99 4.11 9.15 0.02
N ASP A 100 4.73 8.51 -0.96
CA ASP A 100 4.11 8.08 -2.22
C ASP A 100 3.52 6.68 -2.07
N LEU A 101 2.29 6.48 -2.55
CA LEU A 101 1.56 5.21 -2.47
C LEU A 101 1.21 4.71 -3.87
N ASN A 102 1.71 3.53 -4.25
CA ASN A 102 1.29 2.82 -5.45
C ASN A 102 -0.03 2.08 -5.18
N ILE A 103 -1.14 2.67 -5.62
CA ILE A 103 -2.50 2.15 -5.45
C ILE A 103 -3.06 1.49 -6.72
N ARG A 104 -2.26 1.37 -7.79
CA ARG A 104 -2.68 0.77 -9.06
C ARG A 104 -3.31 -0.61 -8.85
N GLY A 105 -4.56 -0.77 -9.31
CA GLY A 105 -5.30 -2.03 -9.25
C GLY A 105 -5.88 -2.39 -7.87
N LYS A 106 -5.69 -1.55 -6.85
CA LYS A 106 -6.37 -1.67 -5.55
C LYS A 106 -7.78 -1.07 -5.62
N LYS A 107 -8.66 -1.45 -4.69
CA LYS A 107 -10.03 -0.93 -4.53
C LYS A 107 -10.56 -1.23 -3.11
N GLY A 108 -11.50 -0.44 -2.64
CA GLY A 108 -11.86 -0.33 -1.22
C GLY A 108 -10.70 0.24 -0.40
N LEU A 109 -10.77 0.06 0.93
CA LEU A 109 -9.72 0.45 1.86
C LEU A 109 -8.39 -0.28 1.55
N PHE A 110 -7.43 0.44 1.00
CA PHE A 110 -6.02 0.10 1.08
C PHE A 110 -5.46 0.63 2.40
N HIS A 111 -5.04 -0.27 3.27
CA HIS A 111 -4.35 0.02 4.53
C HIS A 111 -2.94 -0.57 4.46
N GLN A 112 -1.93 0.17 4.92
CA GLN A 112 -0.56 -0.32 5.07
C GLN A 112 0.15 0.38 6.24
N ASP A 113 0.97 -0.37 6.94
CA ASP A 113 1.87 0.10 7.99
C ASP A 113 3.33 0.18 7.51
N PHE A 114 4.13 1.02 8.15
CA PHE A 114 5.60 0.99 8.08
C PHE A 114 6.20 1.50 9.40
N VAL A 115 7.43 1.11 9.72
CA VAL A 115 8.10 1.51 10.95
C VAL A 115 9.21 2.51 10.65
N VAL A 116 9.20 3.65 11.34
CA VAL A 116 10.32 4.59 11.41
C VAL A 116 11.22 4.16 12.56
N MET A 117 12.47 3.81 12.26
CA MET A 117 13.48 3.45 13.25
C MET A 117 14.31 4.70 13.58
N THR A 118 14.49 4.99 14.87
CA THR A 118 15.21 6.18 15.34
C THR A 118 16.15 5.85 16.49
N SER A 119 17.16 6.68 16.70
CA SER A 119 18.14 6.51 17.79
C SER A 119 17.54 6.57 19.20
N ALA A 120 16.27 6.95 19.34
CA ALA A 120 15.55 7.02 20.60
C ALA A 120 14.33 6.08 20.71
N GLY A 121 14.05 5.27 19.69
CA GLY A 121 12.90 4.34 19.66
C GLY A 121 12.40 4.03 18.26
N LYS A 122 11.23 3.40 18.17
CA LYS A 122 10.58 3.08 16.87
C LYS A 122 9.12 3.49 16.86
N VAL A 123 8.67 4.09 15.77
CA VAL A 123 7.29 4.57 15.60
C VAL A 123 6.66 3.86 14.40
N ALA A 124 5.51 3.22 14.62
CA ALA A 124 4.69 2.68 13.53
C ALA A 124 3.79 3.79 12.96
N LEU A 125 3.83 3.97 11.63
CA LEU A 125 3.00 4.91 10.88
C LEU A 125 2.10 4.13 9.92
N ILE A 126 0.85 4.58 9.81
CA ILE A 126 -0.21 3.91 9.05
C ILE A 126 -0.71 4.84 7.95
N VAL A 127 -0.84 4.30 6.74
CA VAL A 127 -1.41 4.98 5.58
C VAL A 127 -2.68 4.26 5.13
N GLU A 128 -3.76 5.01 5.02
CA GLU A 128 -5.05 4.53 4.53
C GLU A 128 -5.50 5.33 3.30
N VAL A 129 -5.92 4.60 2.27
CA VAL A 129 -6.58 5.17 1.08
C VAL A 129 -7.89 4.42 0.90
N ASP A 130 -9.03 5.10 1.02
CA ASP A 130 -10.30 4.53 0.58
C ASP A 130 -10.44 4.76 -0.93
N ILE A 131 -10.35 3.67 -1.69
CA ILE A 131 -10.33 3.70 -3.14
C ILE A 131 -11.69 3.26 -3.64
N GLU A 132 -12.37 4.07 -4.44
CA GLU A 132 -13.71 3.77 -4.96
C GLU A 132 -13.79 2.35 -5.55
N ASP A 133 -14.65 1.51 -4.97
CA ASP A 133 -15.00 0.21 -5.50
C ASP A 133 -16.29 0.32 -6.33
N PRO A 134 -16.24 0.27 -7.68
CA PRO A 134 -17.42 0.38 -8.52
C PRO A 134 -18.37 -0.83 -8.39
N VAL A 135 -17.96 -1.88 -7.66
CA VAL A 135 -18.78 -3.07 -7.37
C VAL A 135 -19.79 -2.75 -6.26
N ARG A 136 -20.80 -1.92 -6.59
CA ARG A 136 -21.87 -1.43 -5.69
C ARG A 136 -22.70 -2.51 -4.98
N ARG A 137 -22.59 -3.77 -5.39
CA ARG A 137 -23.11 -4.94 -4.68
C ARG A 137 -22.32 -6.20 -5.04
N PRO A 138 -22.33 -7.26 -4.20
CA PRO A 138 -21.83 -8.57 -4.60
C PRO A 138 -22.49 -9.08 -5.89
N MET A 139 -21.66 -9.60 -6.80
CA MET A 139 -22.08 -10.28 -8.03
C MET A 139 -22.62 -11.68 -7.70
N SER A 140 -23.80 -12.03 -8.19
CA SER A 140 -24.45 -13.33 -7.96
C SER A 140 -23.70 -14.49 -8.63
N GLN A 141 -24.02 -15.75 -8.29
CA GLN A 141 -23.44 -16.89 -9.00
C GLN A 141 -23.83 -16.90 -10.49
N GLU A 142 -25.09 -16.60 -10.80
CA GLU A 142 -25.59 -16.58 -12.18
C GLU A 142 -24.89 -15.47 -13.01
N GLU A 143 -24.68 -14.28 -12.41
CA GLU A 143 -23.93 -13.19 -13.04
C GLU A 143 -22.47 -13.60 -13.29
N ARG A 144 -21.82 -14.28 -12.34
CA ARG A 144 -20.46 -14.82 -12.53
C ARG A 144 -20.41 -15.84 -13.66
N LEU A 145 -21.40 -16.72 -13.77
CA LEU A 145 -21.49 -17.71 -14.84
C LEU A 145 -21.69 -17.05 -16.21
N ARG A 146 -22.58 -16.05 -16.33
CA ARG A 146 -22.76 -15.28 -17.59
C ARG A 146 -21.50 -14.51 -17.98
N ASN A 147 -20.86 -13.84 -17.02
CA ASN A 147 -19.62 -13.09 -17.26
C ASN A 147 -18.45 -14.03 -17.63
N LYS A 148 -18.35 -15.20 -17.00
CA LYS A 148 -17.40 -16.26 -17.36
C LYS A 148 -17.63 -16.76 -18.78
N GLN A 149 -18.88 -17.07 -19.15
CA GLN A 149 -19.24 -17.54 -20.48
C GLN A 149 -18.83 -16.52 -21.56
N SER A 150 -19.21 -15.26 -21.40
CA SER A 150 -18.79 -14.18 -22.32
C SER A 150 -17.26 -14.00 -22.37
N SER A 151 -16.56 -14.17 -21.23
CA SER A 151 -15.10 -14.15 -21.18
C SER A 151 -14.43 -15.37 -21.84
N MET A 152 -15.15 -16.48 -22.03
CA MET A 152 -14.67 -17.65 -22.80
C MET A 152 -14.94 -17.53 -24.31
N GLU A 153 -15.82 -16.61 -24.72
CA GLU A 153 -16.17 -16.34 -26.12
C GLU A 153 -15.15 -15.41 -26.81
N ASP A 154 -14.72 -14.33 -26.15
CA ASP A 154 -13.49 -13.59 -26.54
C ASP A 154 -12.69 -13.16 -25.31
N ALA A 155 -11.83 -14.05 -24.80
CA ALA A 155 -10.94 -13.78 -23.66
C ALA A 155 -10.03 -12.55 -23.85
N ARG A 156 -9.80 -12.09 -25.09
CA ARG A 156 -9.00 -10.90 -25.41
C ARG A 156 -9.79 -9.60 -25.36
N ALA A 157 -11.11 -9.64 -25.10
CA ALA A 157 -11.93 -8.44 -24.94
C ALA A 157 -11.38 -7.52 -23.84
N ILE A 158 -10.76 -8.09 -22.80
CA ILE A 158 -10.11 -7.35 -21.71
C ILE A 158 -8.99 -6.41 -22.18
N PHE A 159 -8.35 -6.67 -23.33
CA PHE A 159 -7.28 -5.82 -23.86
C PHE A 159 -7.79 -4.65 -24.73
N LYS A 160 -9.10 -4.41 -24.78
CA LYS A 160 -9.77 -3.45 -25.67
C LYS A 160 -10.56 -2.41 -24.86
N GLY A 161 -10.76 -1.22 -25.43
CA GLY A 161 -11.55 -0.14 -24.81
C GLY A 161 -11.09 0.20 -23.39
N GLU A 162 -12.02 0.58 -22.53
CA GLU A 162 -11.73 0.94 -21.13
C GLU A 162 -11.06 -0.19 -20.33
N CYS A 163 -11.36 -1.46 -20.63
CA CYS A 163 -10.72 -2.61 -19.98
C CYS A 163 -9.19 -2.63 -20.18
N ALA A 164 -8.71 -2.09 -21.32
CA ALA A 164 -7.28 -2.00 -21.62
C ALA A 164 -6.51 -1.14 -20.62
N SER A 165 -7.16 -0.17 -19.95
CA SER A 165 -6.54 0.68 -18.92
C SER A 165 -5.98 -0.12 -17.74
N CYS A 166 -6.61 -1.25 -17.39
CA CYS A 166 -6.22 -2.13 -16.29
C CYS A 166 -5.57 -3.45 -16.76
N HIS A 167 -5.98 -4.00 -17.92
CA HIS A 167 -5.48 -5.32 -18.38
C HIS A 167 -4.36 -5.26 -19.44
N ALA A 168 -4.12 -4.11 -20.07
CA ALA A 168 -3.09 -3.95 -21.10
C ALA A 168 -2.05 -2.88 -20.74
N LEU A 169 -2.50 -1.68 -20.36
CA LEU A 169 -1.62 -0.54 -20.08
C LEU A 169 -0.60 -0.80 -18.96
N PRO A 170 -0.90 -1.50 -17.85
CA PRO A 170 0.09 -1.78 -16.80
C PRO A 170 1.27 -2.66 -17.27
N THR A 171 1.09 -3.43 -18.34
CA THR A 171 2.16 -4.26 -18.93
C THR A 171 3.20 -3.44 -19.72
N LYS A 172 2.89 -2.18 -20.06
CA LYS A 172 3.76 -1.32 -20.89
C LYS A 172 5.09 -1.06 -20.18
N GLY A 173 6.19 -1.50 -20.80
CA GLY A 173 7.54 -1.36 -20.27
C GLY A 173 7.89 -2.30 -19.12
N GLN A 174 7.03 -3.27 -18.80
CA GLN A 174 7.34 -4.32 -17.82
C GLN A 174 8.02 -5.52 -18.49
N TYR A 175 8.89 -6.20 -17.73
CA TYR A 175 9.69 -7.34 -18.19
C TYR A 175 9.84 -8.39 -17.06
N GLY A 176 10.03 -9.67 -17.42
CA GLY A 176 10.29 -10.75 -16.47
C GLY A 176 9.23 -10.84 -15.34
N PRO A 177 9.64 -10.77 -14.04
CA PRO A 177 8.71 -10.89 -12.91
C PRO A 177 7.68 -9.75 -12.85
N THR A 178 8.06 -8.48 -13.05
CA THR A 178 7.11 -7.37 -12.96
C THR A 178 6.06 -7.40 -14.08
N LEU A 179 6.39 -8.07 -15.19
CA LEU A 179 5.44 -8.39 -16.26
C LEU A 179 4.52 -9.55 -15.89
N TYR A 180 5.02 -10.57 -15.20
CA TYR A 180 4.18 -11.63 -14.65
C TYR A 180 3.14 -11.05 -13.68
N ASP A 181 3.56 -10.18 -12.75
CA ASP A 181 2.65 -9.53 -11.79
C ASP A 181 1.57 -8.69 -12.51
N ALA A 182 1.98 -7.92 -13.51
CA ALA A 182 1.10 -7.01 -14.26
C ALA A 182 0.16 -7.68 -15.28
N ALA A 183 0.48 -8.89 -15.75
CA ALA A 183 -0.26 -9.56 -16.84
C ALA A 183 -0.87 -10.93 -16.47
N CYS A 184 -0.25 -11.65 -15.54
CA CYS A 184 -0.57 -13.05 -15.23
C CYS A 184 -1.10 -13.23 -13.80
N GLY A 185 -0.44 -12.62 -12.81
CA GLY A 185 -0.77 -12.76 -11.39
C GLY A 185 -2.20 -12.31 -11.06
N ILE A 186 -2.71 -11.31 -11.78
CA ILE A 186 -4.11 -10.83 -11.70
C ILE A 186 -5.17 -11.94 -11.85
N CYS A 187 -4.84 -13.02 -12.56
CA CYS A 187 -5.70 -14.20 -12.72
C CYS A 187 -5.18 -15.40 -11.92
N HIS A 188 -3.88 -15.69 -12.01
CA HIS A 188 -3.31 -16.92 -11.46
C HIS A 188 -3.07 -16.87 -9.95
N ASP A 189 -2.73 -15.71 -9.40
CA ASP A 189 -2.43 -15.51 -7.98
C ASP A 189 -3.62 -14.96 -7.17
N SER A 190 -4.73 -14.65 -7.84
CA SER A 190 -5.95 -14.14 -7.20
C SER A 190 -6.57 -15.15 -6.22
N SER A 191 -6.74 -14.73 -4.96
CA SER A 191 -7.42 -15.50 -3.91
C SER A 191 -8.90 -15.78 -4.18
N LYS A 192 -9.47 -15.18 -5.24
CA LYS A 192 -10.84 -15.40 -5.73
C LYS A 192 -10.86 -15.80 -7.21
N ARG A 193 -9.78 -16.41 -7.73
CA ARG A 193 -9.72 -16.92 -9.11
C ARG A 193 -10.82 -17.96 -9.38
N ASP A 194 -11.24 -18.06 -10.64
CA ASP A 194 -12.13 -19.13 -11.08
C ASP A 194 -11.39 -20.49 -11.02
N PRO A 195 -12.02 -21.60 -10.59
CA PRO A 195 -11.37 -22.92 -10.51
C PRO A 195 -10.79 -23.46 -11.82
N ALA A 196 -11.20 -22.94 -13.00
CA ALA A 196 -10.62 -23.28 -14.29
C ALA A 196 -9.28 -22.55 -14.58
N VAL A 197 -8.91 -21.56 -13.75
CA VAL A 197 -7.60 -20.89 -13.79
C VAL A 197 -6.64 -21.64 -12.86
N PRO A 198 -5.58 -22.31 -13.39
CA PRO A 198 -4.65 -23.06 -12.57
C PRO A 198 -3.74 -22.14 -11.76
N ASP A 199 -3.26 -22.65 -10.62
CA ASP A 199 -2.08 -22.08 -9.97
C ASP A 199 -0.84 -22.33 -10.84
N LEU A 200 0.08 -21.37 -10.88
CA LEU A 200 1.33 -21.48 -11.67
C LEU A 200 2.58 -21.59 -10.80
N LYS A 201 2.51 -21.35 -9.47
CA LYS A 201 3.68 -21.35 -8.58
C LYS A 201 4.48 -22.64 -8.67
N ASP A 202 3.78 -23.76 -8.73
CA ASP A 202 4.39 -25.09 -8.86
C ASP A 202 4.87 -25.46 -10.27
N LYS A 203 4.68 -24.61 -11.27
CA LYS A 203 5.16 -24.79 -12.66
C LYS A 203 6.30 -23.86 -13.02
N ILE A 204 6.39 -22.70 -12.37
CA ILE A 204 7.49 -21.74 -12.53
C ILE A 204 8.82 -22.46 -12.28
N LYS A 205 9.77 -22.33 -13.22
CA LYS A 205 11.08 -22.99 -13.25
C LYS A 205 11.06 -24.52 -13.32
N LYS A 206 9.91 -25.15 -13.59
CA LYS A 206 9.79 -26.61 -13.80
C LYS A 206 9.39 -26.98 -15.23
N GLU A 207 8.60 -26.14 -15.90
CA GLU A 207 8.17 -26.34 -17.30
C GLU A 207 9.14 -25.72 -18.32
N SER A 208 9.08 -26.19 -19.59
CA SER A 208 9.96 -25.70 -20.66
C SER A 208 9.57 -24.33 -21.22
N ARG A 209 10.48 -23.70 -21.97
CA ARG A 209 10.24 -22.41 -22.62
C ARG A 209 9.17 -22.50 -23.70
N GLU A 210 9.13 -23.62 -24.41
CA GLU A 210 8.17 -23.94 -25.47
C GLU A 210 6.78 -24.16 -24.87
N TYR A 211 6.70 -24.86 -23.72
CA TYR A 211 5.46 -25.04 -22.97
C TYR A 211 4.82 -23.70 -22.58
N TRP A 212 5.60 -22.74 -22.10
CA TRP A 212 5.08 -21.41 -21.78
C TRP A 212 4.78 -20.58 -23.04
N HIS A 213 5.62 -20.67 -24.08
CA HIS A 213 5.49 -19.89 -25.31
C HIS A 213 4.17 -20.15 -26.03
N GLN A 214 3.76 -21.41 -26.18
CA GLN A 214 2.49 -21.76 -26.84
C GLN A 214 1.28 -21.09 -26.16
N TRP A 215 1.23 -21.08 -24.82
CA TRP A 215 0.10 -20.55 -24.06
C TRP A 215 0.13 -19.03 -23.93
N ILE A 216 1.32 -18.42 -23.78
CA ILE A 216 1.45 -16.96 -23.65
C ILE A 216 1.17 -16.27 -24.99
N VAL A 217 1.67 -16.80 -26.11
CA VAL A 217 1.42 -16.20 -27.43
C VAL A 217 -0.04 -16.37 -27.84
N ASN A 218 -0.55 -17.61 -27.86
CA ASN A 218 -1.84 -17.94 -28.48
C ASN A 218 -3.03 -17.97 -27.50
N GLY A 219 -2.76 -17.99 -26.19
CA GLY A 219 -3.77 -18.31 -25.19
C GLY A 219 -4.14 -19.79 -25.22
N LYS A 220 -5.30 -20.11 -24.64
CA LYS A 220 -5.88 -21.46 -24.69
C LYS A 220 -7.34 -21.37 -25.13
N LYS A 221 -7.60 -21.75 -26.39
CA LYS A 221 -8.94 -21.76 -27.01
C LYS A 221 -9.97 -22.49 -26.13
N GLY A 222 -11.15 -21.89 -25.97
CA GLY A 222 -12.21 -22.45 -25.12
C GLY A 222 -11.92 -22.34 -23.62
N SER A 223 -11.16 -21.32 -23.19
CA SER A 223 -10.88 -21.02 -21.79
C SER A 223 -10.70 -19.53 -21.56
N LEU A 224 -10.53 -19.14 -20.29
CA LEU A 224 -10.31 -17.75 -19.86
C LEU A 224 -8.91 -17.20 -20.16
N MET A 225 -7.99 -18.00 -20.73
CA MET A 225 -6.60 -17.57 -20.99
C MET A 225 -6.46 -16.99 -22.41
N PRO A 226 -6.29 -15.67 -22.58
CA PRO A 226 -6.12 -15.03 -23.89
C PRO A 226 -4.70 -15.19 -24.45
N GLY A 227 -4.55 -14.97 -25.75
CA GLY A 227 -3.23 -14.74 -26.35
C GLY A 227 -2.72 -13.34 -26.05
N PHE A 228 -1.51 -13.25 -25.48
CA PHE A 228 -0.91 -11.99 -25.05
C PHE A 228 -0.01 -11.34 -26.10
N GLU A 229 0.36 -12.02 -27.18
CA GLU A 229 1.17 -11.41 -28.24
C GLU A 229 0.34 -10.44 -29.10
N LYS A 230 0.96 -9.33 -29.49
CA LYS A 230 0.39 -8.35 -30.43
C LYS A 230 -0.13 -8.94 -31.75
N SER A 231 0.46 -10.03 -32.26
CA SER A 231 -0.03 -10.71 -33.47
C SER A 231 -1.44 -11.31 -33.27
N GLN A 232 -1.77 -11.72 -32.05
CA GLN A 232 -3.05 -12.32 -31.68
C GLN A 232 -4.08 -11.29 -31.14
N GLY A 233 -3.67 -10.01 -31.05
CA GLY A 233 -4.44 -8.93 -30.44
C GLY A 233 -4.20 -8.72 -28.94
N GLY A 234 -3.12 -9.27 -28.38
CA GLY A 234 -2.68 -9.04 -27.01
C GLY A 234 -1.72 -7.83 -26.86
N PRO A 235 -1.36 -7.44 -25.62
CA PRO A 235 -0.59 -6.22 -25.38
C PRO A 235 0.92 -6.37 -25.57
N LEU A 236 1.47 -7.59 -25.55
CA LEU A 236 2.90 -7.84 -25.36
C LEU A 236 3.69 -7.91 -26.67
N SER A 237 4.89 -7.35 -26.62
CA SER A 237 5.91 -7.50 -27.67
C SER A 237 6.76 -8.77 -27.48
N GLY A 238 7.38 -9.26 -28.56
CA GLY A 238 8.22 -10.46 -28.51
C GLY A 238 9.41 -10.37 -27.54
N SER A 239 9.97 -9.18 -27.31
CA SER A 239 11.01 -8.97 -26.30
C SER A 239 10.47 -9.12 -24.87
N GLN A 240 9.30 -8.56 -24.58
CA GLN A 240 8.61 -8.74 -23.30
C GLN A 240 8.27 -10.22 -23.05
N ILE A 241 7.67 -10.89 -24.03
CA ILE A 241 7.40 -12.34 -23.98
C ILE A 241 8.70 -13.12 -23.74
N SER A 242 9.80 -12.79 -24.43
CA SER A 242 11.10 -13.46 -24.23
C SER A 242 11.62 -13.35 -22.79
N THR A 243 11.46 -12.19 -22.13
CA THR A 243 11.84 -12.01 -20.72
C THR A 243 10.90 -12.71 -19.74
N LEU A 244 9.59 -12.70 -20.00
CA LEU A 244 8.59 -13.43 -19.21
C LEU A 244 8.86 -14.94 -19.26
N LEU A 245 9.15 -15.46 -20.45
CA LEU A 245 9.58 -16.83 -20.65
C LEU A 245 10.88 -17.16 -19.89
N HIS A 246 11.87 -16.27 -19.88
CA HIS A 246 13.10 -16.48 -19.10
C HIS A 246 12.83 -16.53 -17.58
N TYR A 247 11.84 -15.80 -17.08
CA TYR A 247 11.42 -15.87 -15.67
C TYR A 247 10.63 -17.15 -15.32
N LEU A 248 9.73 -17.58 -16.21
CA LEU A 248 8.82 -18.70 -15.98
C LEU A 248 9.42 -20.10 -16.24
N SER A 249 10.37 -20.22 -17.17
CA SER A 249 10.87 -21.52 -17.63
C SER A 249 11.92 -22.11 -16.70
N ALA A 250 12.08 -23.43 -16.74
CA ALA A 250 13.30 -24.07 -16.26
C ALA A 250 14.52 -23.53 -17.02
N SER A 251 15.66 -23.35 -16.32
CA SER A 251 16.95 -23.10 -16.96
C SER A 251 17.32 -24.29 -17.84
N SER A 252 17.90 -24.03 -19.03
CA SER A 252 18.12 -25.01 -20.09
C SER A 252 19.31 -25.96 -19.86
N SER A 253 19.34 -26.60 -18.67
CA SER A 253 20.32 -27.60 -18.25
C SER A 253 19.70 -28.98 -18.01
N ALA A 254 18.42 -29.16 -18.34
CA ALA A 254 17.68 -30.41 -18.17
C ALA A 254 17.54 -31.20 -19.49
N LYS A 255 18.37 -32.25 -19.64
CA LYS A 255 18.29 -33.34 -20.62
C LYS A 255 18.42 -32.98 -22.12
N VAL A 256 19.65 -33.12 -22.62
CA VAL A 256 19.87 -33.96 -23.82
C VAL A 256 19.55 -35.42 -23.43
N PRO A 257 18.92 -36.23 -24.31
CA PRO A 257 18.64 -37.65 -24.04
C PRO A 257 19.90 -38.51 -23.91
#